data_AF-A0A415M6I5-F1
#
_entry.id   AF-A0A415M6I5-F1
#
_cell.length_a   1.000
_cell.length_b   1.000
_cell.length_c   1.000
_cell.angle_alpha   90.00
_cell.angle_beta   90.00
_cell.angle_gamma   90.00
#
_symmetry.space_group_name_H-M   'P 1'
#
loop_
_entity.id
_entity.type
_entity.pdbx_description
1 polymer ?
#
loop_
_entity_poly.entity_id
_entity_poly.type
_entity_poly.pdbx_seq_one_letter_code
_entity_poly.pdbx_strand_id
1 'polypeptide(L)'
;VEKKNGLSKAEDGNYYYYADDVVDTSFTGFADCDNERMYVKNGKVDTTYTSVEQDGADWVYVENGKIRYDYTGIRQNKYGWWRIENGKVNLSYTGFADNENGRFYIQNGKVKFDYTNLIQDGADWVYVKNGHVKNDYTGFAENENGRFYLENGKVNFEYTNVIQDGADWVYVEKGHVNTNYTGIRQNANGWWRIKDGKVDFSYTGLADNENGRFYIENGKVNFKYTNVIQDGADWVYVKNGHVQSNYTGFATNENGRFYLENGKVNFGYTNVIQDGSDWVYVKGGYIRYDYTGIRQNANGWWRIENGKVNFKYNGVASNENGMFYLENGLVKFNYTGTYIQDGIKYNIVNGVVKGKENVLTVMRMPYSVLTNSIKMVI
;
A
#
# COMPACT_ATOMS: atom_id res chain seq x y z
N VAL A 1 27.86 83.50 28.80
CA VAL A 1 28.11 82.05 28.81
C VAL A 1 26.79 81.39 28.51
N GLU A 2 26.71 80.62 27.43
CA GLU A 2 25.51 79.87 27.10
C GLU A 2 25.41 78.72 28.12
N LYS A 3 24.30 78.66 28.86
CA LYS A 3 24.10 77.62 29.86
C LYS A 3 23.84 76.29 29.16
N LYS A 4 24.38 75.19 29.68
CA LYS A 4 24.07 73.84 29.22
C LYS A 4 22.59 73.53 29.47
N ASN A 5 21.88 73.24 28.39
CA ASN A 5 20.51 72.75 28.40
C ASN A 5 20.41 71.56 27.43
N GLY A 6 19.72 70.50 27.84
CA GLY A 6 19.62 69.26 27.07
C GLY A 6 20.79 68.30 27.31
N LEU A 7 20.93 67.31 26.43
CA LEU A 7 21.91 66.24 26.58
C LEU A 7 23.31 66.71 26.15
N SER A 8 24.30 66.57 27.02
CA SER A 8 25.68 66.99 26.74
C SER A 8 26.71 66.09 27.43
N LYS A 9 27.87 65.93 26.77
CA LYS A 9 29.00 65.19 27.31
C LYS A 9 29.68 65.97 28.45
N ALA A 10 29.96 65.30 29.55
CA ALA A 10 30.74 65.83 30.67
C ALA A 10 32.21 65.40 30.59
N GLU A 11 33.04 65.97 31.47
CA GLU A 11 34.49 65.72 31.52
C GLU A 11 34.84 64.26 31.88
N ASP A 12 33.94 63.58 32.59
CA ASP A 12 34.05 62.16 32.92
C ASP A 12 33.76 61.22 31.71
N GLY A 13 33.46 61.81 30.54
CA GLY A 13 33.15 61.10 29.31
C GLY A 13 31.71 60.58 29.21
N ASN A 14 30.90 60.72 30.27
CA ASN A 14 29.48 60.36 30.25
C ASN A 14 28.62 61.50 29.69
N TYR A 15 27.40 61.17 29.27
CA TYR A 15 26.41 62.12 28.79
C TYR A 15 25.34 62.33 29.87
N TYR A 16 25.07 63.60 30.21
CA TYR A 16 24.06 63.99 31.19
C TYR A 16 23.08 64.98 30.58
N TYR A 17 21.84 64.93 31.05
CA TYR A 17 20.80 65.89 30.68
C TYR A 17 20.86 67.08 31.65
N TYR A 18 21.09 68.28 31.13
CA TYR A 18 21.23 69.51 31.90
C TYR A 18 20.00 70.40 31.76
N ALA A 19 19.62 71.04 32.86
CA ALA A 19 18.71 72.18 32.89
C ALA A 19 19.39 73.32 33.64
N ASP A 20 19.63 74.45 32.97
CA ASP A 20 20.31 75.62 33.53
C ASP A 20 21.68 75.29 34.19
N ASP A 21 22.55 74.55 33.48
CA ASP A 21 23.88 74.08 33.94
C ASP A 21 23.88 73.03 35.06
N VAL A 22 22.72 72.59 35.54
CA VAL A 22 22.60 71.54 36.56
C VAL A 22 22.12 70.25 35.92
N VAL A 23 22.70 69.09 36.29
CA VAL A 23 22.20 67.78 35.87
C VAL A 23 20.78 67.60 36.42
N ASP A 24 19.81 67.51 35.53
CA ASP A 24 18.42 67.24 35.89
C ASP A 24 18.22 65.73 36.06
N THR A 25 18.41 65.27 37.30
CA THR A 25 18.24 63.86 37.66
C THR A 25 16.79 63.39 37.63
N SER A 26 15.82 64.28 37.42
CA SER A 26 14.41 63.91 37.26
C SER A 26 14.07 63.49 35.83
N PHE A 27 14.91 63.86 34.84
CA PHE A 27 14.67 63.53 33.44
C PHE A 27 14.91 62.02 33.17
N THR A 28 13.88 61.36 32.65
CA THR A 28 13.95 60.01 32.07
C THR A 28 13.17 60.00 30.77
N GLY A 29 13.81 59.62 29.67
CA GLY A 29 13.24 59.69 28.33
C GLY A 29 14.32 59.77 27.25
N PHE A 30 13.94 60.24 26.06
CA PHE A 30 14.86 60.38 24.93
C PHE A 30 15.31 61.83 24.76
N ALA A 31 16.60 62.02 24.49
CA ALA A 31 17.16 63.32 24.16
C ALA A 31 18.19 63.18 23.03
N ASP A 32 18.27 64.21 22.20
CA ASP A 32 19.19 64.24 21.06
C ASP A 32 20.56 64.78 21.49
N CYS A 33 21.64 64.14 21.04
CA CYS A 33 23.01 64.59 21.19
C CYS A 33 23.86 64.05 20.03
N ASP A 34 24.72 64.88 19.44
CA ASP A 34 25.63 64.48 18.35
C ASP A 34 24.95 63.74 17.17
N ASN A 35 23.73 64.17 16.78
CA ASN A 35 22.85 63.53 15.77
C ASN A 35 22.35 62.12 16.14
N GLU A 36 22.46 61.74 17.40
CA GLU A 36 21.94 60.50 17.95
C GLU A 36 20.82 60.78 18.94
N ARG A 37 19.87 59.86 19.05
CA ARG A 37 18.78 59.94 20.01
C ARG A 37 19.00 58.90 21.10
N MET A 38 19.29 59.37 22.30
CA MET A 38 19.79 58.56 23.41
C MET A 38 18.74 58.41 24.51
N TYR A 39 18.69 57.24 25.11
CA TYR A 39 17.87 56.96 26.28
C TYR A 39 18.58 57.43 27.55
N VAL A 40 17.94 58.35 28.25
CA VAL A 40 18.41 58.95 29.50
C VAL A 40 17.56 58.42 30.64
N LYS A 41 18.20 58.02 31.73
CA LYS A 41 17.55 57.60 32.96
C LYS A 41 18.16 58.34 34.14
N ASN A 42 17.32 58.97 34.95
CA ASN A 42 17.73 59.80 36.08
C ASN A 42 18.81 60.85 35.70
N GLY A 43 18.63 61.53 34.56
CA GLY A 43 19.53 62.57 34.08
C GLY A 43 20.85 62.10 33.45
N LYS A 44 21.09 60.78 33.33
CA LYS A 44 22.30 60.22 32.70
C LYS A 44 21.94 59.25 31.57
N VAL A 45 22.69 59.24 30.46
CA VAL A 45 22.53 58.20 29.42
C VAL A 45 22.77 56.82 30.02
N ASP A 46 21.82 55.92 29.82
CA ASP A 46 21.94 54.52 30.26
C ASP A 46 22.43 53.66 29.09
N THR A 47 23.75 53.56 28.97
CA THR A 47 24.41 52.77 27.91
C THR A 47 24.23 51.27 28.05
N THR A 48 23.60 50.80 29.13
CA THR A 48 23.26 49.38 29.32
C THR A 48 21.83 49.05 28.91
N TYR A 49 21.03 50.07 28.56
CA TYR A 49 19.64 49.90 28.21
C TYR A 49 19.46 49.36 26.79
N THR A 50 18.86 48.17 26.69
CA THR A 50 18.47 47.55 25.42
C THR A 50 17.05 47.01 25.53
N SER A 51 16.12 47.59 24.77
CA SER A 51 14.69 47.27 24.81
C SER A 51 13.95 47.90 23.62
N VAL A 52 12.70 47.49 23.42
CA VAL A 52 11.73 48.23 22.59
C VAL A 52 10.96 49.19 23.51
N GLU A 53 11.07 50.49 23.26
CA GLU A 53 10.55 51.55 24.12
C GLU A 53 9.75 52.59 23.34
N GLN A 54 8.80 53.25 23.99
CA GLN A 54 8.01 54.29 23.35
C GLN A 54 8.76 55.63 23.31
N ASP A 55 8.84 56.23 22.11
CA ASP A 55 9.40 57.56 21.87
C ASP A 55 8.38 58.40 21.08
N GLY A 56 7.65 59.26 21.80
CA GLY A 56 6.51 59.97 21.23
C GLY A 56 5.40 59.01 20.77
N ALA A 57 5.06 59.08 19.47
CA ALA A 57 4.05 58.21 18.87
C ALA A 57 4.59 56.85 18.40
N ASP A 58 5.91 56.72 18.28
CA ASP A 58 6.56 55.52 17.76
C ASP A 58 7.04 54.62 18.90
N TRP A 59 7.15 53.33 18.61
CA TRP A 59 7.94 52.40 19.42
C TRP A 59 9.24 52.12 18.70
N VAL A 60 10.37 52.32 19.37
CA VAL A 60 11.71 52.28 18.80
C VAL A 60 12.56 51.19 19.46
N TYR A 61 13.49 50.60 18.69
CA TYR A 61 14.50 49.71 19.25
C TYR A 61 15.69 50.52 19.75
N VAL A 62 15.93 50.42 21.06
CA VAL A 62 17.10 50.97 21.74
C VAL A 62 18.08 49.84 21.99
N GLU A 63 19.33 50.05 21.63
CA GLU A 63 20.44 49.15 21.95
C GLU A 63 21.58 49.96 22.54
N ASN A 64 22.08 49.52 23.70
CA ASN A 64 23.14 50.20 24.44
C ASN A 64 22.87 51.70 24.66
N GLY A 65 21.63 52.04 24.98
CA GLY A 65 21.19 53.42 25.24
C GLY A 65 20.96 54.29 24.00
N LYS A 66 21.08 53.75 22.78
CA LYS A 66 20.91 54.49 21.52
C LYS A 66 19.80 53.89 20.65
N ILE A 67 18.99 54.72 20.00
CA ILE A 67 18.05 54.22 18.97
C ILE A 67 18.80 53.71 17.73
N ARG A 68 18.46 52.48 17.30
CA ARG A 68 19.08 51.80 16.14
C ARG A 68 18.21 51.87 14.90
N TYR A 69 18.24 53.00 14.19
CA TYR A 69 17.49 53.20 12.94
C TYR A 69 17.93 52.30 11.77
N ASP A 70 19.09 51.66 11.87
CA ASP A 70 19.62 50.70 10.91
C ASP A 70 19.12 49.26 11.14
N TYR A 71 18.44 49.00 12.27
CA TYR A 71 18.04 47.65 12.64
C TYR A 71 16.71 47.24 12.00
N THR A 72 16.69 46.04 11.41
CA THR A 72 15.48 45.34 10.96
C THR A 72 15.55 43.89 11.45
N GLY A 73 14.51 43.41 12.15
CA GLY A 73 14.51 42.09 12.77
C GLY A 73 13.44 41.95 13.84
N ILE A 74 13.71 41.16 14.88
CA ILE A 74 12.80 40.96 16.02
C ILE A 74 13.51 41.30 17.33
N ARG A 75 12.88 42.16 18.14
CA ARG A 75 13.35 42.54 19.48
C ARG A 75 12.22 42.53 20.49
N GLN A 76 12.57 42.34 21.75
CA GLN A 76 11.61 42.14 22.82
C GLN A 76 11.56 43.31 23.81
N ASN A 77 10.40 43.45 24.45
CA ASN A 77 10.23 44.18 25.70
C ASN A 77 9.30 43.36 26.61
N LYS A 78 8.89 43.95 27.74
CA LYS A 78 7.97 43.29 28.70
C LYS A 78 6.61 42.90 28.12
N TYR A 79 6.23 43.44 26.96
CA TYR A 79 4.92 43.17 26.32
C TYR A 79 4.99 42.10 25.23
N GLY A 80 6.20 41.65 24.85
CA GLY A 80 6.41 40.61 23.85
C GLY A 80 7.53 40.93 22.88
N TRP A 81 7.55 40.20 21.76
CA TRP A 81 8.55 40.31 20.71
C TRP A 81 7.93 40.98 19.49
N TRP A 82 8.62 41.97 18.94
CA TRP A 82 8.09 42.89 17.95
C TRP A 82 8.94 42.90 16.70
N ARG A 83 8.28 42.98 15.55
CA ARG A 83 8.93 43.25 14.27
C ARG A 83 9.43 44.69 14.27
N ILE A 84 10.73 44.85 14.11
CA ILE A 84 11.39 46.15 13.94
C ILE A 84 11.77 46.31 12.48
N GLU A 85 11.50 47.48 11.91
CA GLU A 85 11.94 47.91 10.58
C GLU A 85 12.46 49.33 10.66
N ASN A 86 13.69 49.54 10.18
CA ASN A 86 14.39 50.82 10.27
C ASN A 86 14.35 51.43 11.69
N GLY A 87 14.56 50.58 12.70
CA GLY A 87 14.56 50.94 14.12
C GLY A 87 13.20 51.17 14.77
N LYS A 88 12.08 51.05 14.04
CA LYS A 88 10.72 51.25 14.58
C LYS A 88 9.89 49.97 14.56
N VAL A 89 8.96 49.81 15.49
CA VAL A 89 8.00 48.70 15.47
C VAL A 89 7.06 48.86 14.27
N ASN A 90 7.00 47.84 13.41
CA ASN A 90 6.03 47.79 12.32
C ASN A 90 4.79 46.97 12.73
N LEU A 91 3.77 47.65 13.25
CA LEU A 91 2.49 47.05 13.68
C LEU A 91 1.64 46.50 12.52
N SER A 92 1.92 46.87 11.27
CA SER A 92 1.19 46.38 10.10
C SER A 92 1.74 45.08 9.54
N TYR A 93 2.92 44.65 10.00
CA TYR A 93 3.60 43.48 9.45
C TYR A 93 2.94 42.17 9.86
N THR A 94 2.61 41.33 8.88
CA THR A 94 2.24 39.92 9.07
C THR A 94 3.04 39.08 8.10
N GLY A 95 3.75 38.07 8.61
CA GLY A 95 4.70 37.29 7.82
C GLY A 95 5.78 36.65 8.69
N PHE A 96 6.96 36.45 8.12
CA PHE A 96 8.09 35.81 8.78
C PHE A 96 9.28 36.74 8.96
N ALA A 97 9.82 36.77 10.17
CA ALA A 97 11.04 37.52 10.46
C ALA A 97 12.01 36.67 11.28
N ASP A 98 13.29 37.00 11.16
CA ASP A 98 14.38 36.29 11.82
C ASP A 98 14.99 37.13 12.95
N ASN A 99 15.50 36.45 13.97
CA ASN A 99 16.50 36.97 14.89
C ASN A 99 17.51 35.87 15.24
N GLU A 100 18.37 36.14 16.21
CA GLU A 100 19.38 35.18 16.69
C GLU A 100 18.80 33.87 17.25
N ASN A 101 17.51 33.84 17.60
CA ASN A 101 16.81 32.66 18.11
C ASN A 101 16.03 31.91 17.00
N GLY A 102 16.18 32.34 15.75
CA GLY A 102 15.58 31.71 14.57
C GLY A 102 14.45 32.53 13.95
N ARG A 103 13.59 31.83 13.21
CA ARG A 103 12.54 32.41 12.37
C ARG A 103 11.18 32.28 13.05
N PHE A 104 10.42 33.37 13.09
CA PHE A 104 9.15 33.45 13.79
C PHE A 104 8.03 33.97 12.90
N TYR A 105 6.82 33.46 13.14
CA TYR A 105 5.60 34.00 12.56
C TYR A 105 5.17 35.25 13.35
N ILE A 106 4.99 36.34 12.62
CA ILE A 106 4.54 37.64 13.11
C ILE A 106 3.12 37.88 12.64
N GLN A 107 2.26 38.33 13.53
CA GLN A 107 0.93 38.83 13.20
C GLN A 107 0.75 40.22 13.81
N ASN A 108 0.38 41.20 12.98
CA ASN A 108 0.19 42.60 13.38
C ASN A 108 1.39 43.16 14.17
N GLY A 109 2.60 42.92 13.65
CA GLY A 109 3.87 43.39 14.20
C GLY A 109 4.38 42.66 15.44
N LYS A 110 3.65 41.67 15.98
CA LYS A 110 4.04 40.91 17.18
C LYS A 110 4.25 39.43 16.88
N VAL A 111 5.27 38.81 17.47
CA VAL A 111 5.45 37.35 17.41
C VAL A 111 4.24 36.66 18.04
N LYS A 112 3.68 35.71 17.31
CA LYS A 112 2.50 34.96 17.74
C LYS A 112 2.89 33.58 18.28
N PHE A 113 3.28 33.54 19.57
CA PHE A 113 3.80 32.33 20.22
C PHE A 113 2.80 31.19 20.40
N ASP A 114 1.50 31.42 20.24
CA ASP A 114 0.45 30.40 20.27
C ASP A 114 0.12 29.85 18.87
N TYR A 115 0.78 30.34 17.82
CA TYR A 115 0.52 29.89 16.45
C TYR A 115 1.19 28.53 16.16
N THR A 116 0.38 27.55 15.77
CA THR A 116 0.87 26.27 15.23
C THR A 116 0.09 25.95 13.97
N ASN A 117 0.78 25.86 12.82
CA ASN A 117 0.15 25.55 11.54
C ASN A 117 1.21 25.18 10.49
N LEU A 118 0.78 24.63 9.35
CA LEU A 118 1.52 24.63 8.08
C LEU A 118 1.11 25.85 7.26
N ILE A 119 2.09 26.69 6.93
CA ILE A 119 1.85 27.94 6.19
C ILE A 119 2.95 28.12 5.13
N GLN A 120 2.58 28.78 4.04
CA GLN A 120 3.51 29.10 2.97
C GLN A 120 4.51 30.19 3.39
N ASP A 121 5.79 29.95 3.12
CA ASP A 121 6.90 30.89 3.28
C ASP A 121 7.69 30.92 1.96
N GLY A 122 7.36 31.90 1.10
CA GLY A 122 7.87 31.93 -0.26
C GLY A 122 7.39 30.73 -1.08
N ALA A 123 8.33 29.93 -1.59
CA ALA A 123 8.03 28.72 -2.37
C ALA A 123 7.77 27.48 -1.48
N ASP A 124 8.19 27.54 -0.21
CA ASP A 124 8.12 26.40 0.69
C ASP A 124 6.85 26.45 1.55
N TRP A 125 6.39 25.28 2.00
CA TRP A 125 5.40 25.16 3.07
C TRP A 125 6.12 24.70 4.33
N VAL A 126 6.12 25.56 5.35
CA VAL A 126 6.91 25.35 6.58
C VAL A 126 6.02 25.01 7.77
N TYR A 127 6.53 24.19 8.67
CA TYR A 127 5.86 23.92 9.94
C TYR A 127 6.24 24.96 11.00
N VAL A 128 5.23 25.70 11.44
CA VAL A 128 5.33 26.61 12.57
C VAL A 128 4.72 25.93 13.79
N LYS A 129 5.45 25.90 14.89
CA LYS A 129 4.94 25.42 16.19
C LYS A 129 5.32 26.41 17.28
N ASN A 130 4.32 26.85 18.03
CA ASN A 130 4.45 27.88 19.05
C ASN A 130 5.10 29.17 18.52
N GLY A 131 4.68 29.62 17.33
CA GLY A 131 5.18 30.82 16.64
C GLY A 131 6.56 30.69 16.01
N HIS A 132 7.24 29.56 16.16
CA HIS A 132 8.62 29.34 15.69
C HIS A 132 8.66 28.33 14.55
N VAL A 133 9.42 28.63 13.50
CA VAL A 133 9.61 27.71 12.36
C VAL A 133 10.53 26.56 12.78
N LYS A 134 10.08 25.32 12.57
CA LYS A 134 10.80 24.11 13.00
C LYS A 134 11.61 23.51 11.84
N ASN A 135 12.76 24.09 11.55
CA ASN A 135 13.64 23.72 10.43
C ASN A 135 14.20 22.29 10.46
N ASP A 136 14.14 21.60 11.60
CA ASP A 136 14.62 20.24 11.80
C ASP A 136 13.49 19.21 11.97
N TYR A 137 12.24 19.64 11.79
CA TYR A 137 11.08 18.78 11.98
C TYR A 137 10.91 17.80 10.81
N THR A 138 10.86 16.51 11.13
CA THR A 138 10.46 15.44 10.21
C THR A 138 9.28 14.70 10.83
N GLY A 139 8.18 14.57 10.08
CA GLY A 139 6.94 13.99 10.58
C GLY A 139 5.72 14.54 9.89
N PHE A 140 4.59 14.54 10.58
CA PHE A 140 3.30 14.96 10.03
C PHE A 140 2.79 16.22 10.70
N ALA A 141 2.33 17.17 9.89
CA ALA A 141 1.57 18.32 10.36
C ALA A 141 0.35 18.54 9.46
N GLU A 142 -0.61 19.30 9.95
CA GLU A 142 -1.89 19.51 9.29
C GLU A 142 -2.25 20.99 9.23
N ASN A 143 -3.03 21.33 8.20
CA ASN A 143 -3.72 22.59 8.06
C ASN A 143 -5.11 22.34 7.46
N GLU A 144 -5.81 23.40 7.06
CA GLU A 144 -7.14 23.32 6.45
C GLU A 144 -7.19 22.50 5.14
N ASN A 145 -6.04 22.29 4.48
CA ASN A 145 -5.95 21.54 3.23
C ASN A 145 -5.62 20.06 3.43
N GLY A 146 -5.41 19.63 4.68
CA GLY A 146 -5.15 18.24 5.01
C GLY A 146 -3.86 18.03 5.79
N ARG A 147 -3.39 16.79 5.77
CA ARG A 147 -2.23 16.32 6.55
C ARG A 147 -1.08 16.01 5.61
N PHE A 148 0.09 16.55 5.91
CA PHE A 148 1.27 16.50 5.05
C PHE A 148 2.46 15.90 5.77
N TYR A 149 3.31 15.23 4.99
CA TYR A 149 4.60 14.73 5.44
C TYR A 149 5.69 15.79 5.21
N LEU A 150 6.51 16.00 6.23
CA LEU A 150 7.57 16.98 6.27
C LEU A 150 8.93 16.33 6.47
N GLU A 151 9.93 16.94 5.85
CA GLU A 151 11.35 16.68 6.09
C GLU A 151 12.07 18.01 6.22
N ASN A 152 12.94 18.14 7.23
CA ASN A 152 13.69 19.37 7.52
C ASN A 152 12.78 20.62 7.59
N GLY A 153 11.65 20.47 8.28
CA GLY A 153 10.71 21.57 8.54
C GLY A 153 9.83 21.98 7.37
N LYS A 154 9.95 21.32 6.21
CA LYS A 154 9.23 21.65 4.98
C LYS A 154 8.42 20.48 4.47
N VAL A 155 7.28 20.76 3.84
CA VAL A 155 6.50 19.73 3.14
C VAL A 155 7.32 19.16 1.98
N ASN A 156 7.46 17.84 1.93
CA ASN A 156 8.12 17.16 0.81
C ASN A 156 7.05 16.68 -0.21
N PHE A 157 6.74 17.52 -1.20
CA PHE A 157 5.75 17.21 -2.24
C PHE A 157 6.17 16.09 -3.20
N GLU A 158 7.43 15.66 -3.19
CA GLU A 158 7.89 14.51 -3.99
C GLU A 158 7.74 13.19 -3.22
N TYR A 159 7.43 13.23 -1.92
CA TYR A 159 7.35 12.03 -1.10
C TYR A 159 6.08 11.22 -1.40
N THR A 160 6.26 9.99 -1.89
CA THR A 160 5.16 9.03 -2.08
C THR A 160 5.55 7.69 -1.49
N ASN A 161 4.91 7.27 -0.39
CA ASN A 161 5.24 6.03 0.31
C ASN A 161 4.13 5.60 1.28
N VAL A 162 4.22 4.36 1.77
CA VAL A 162 3.47 3.91 2.95
C VAL A 162 4.38 4.01 4.17
N ILE A 163 4.03 4.86 5.12
CA ILE A 163 4.86 5.20 6.28
C ILE A 163 4.04 5.18 7.58
N GLN A 164 4.70 4.92 8.70
CA GLN A 164 4.08 4.92 10.01
C GLN A 164 3.77 6.35 10.48
N ASP A 165 2.55 6.57 10.96
CA ASP A 165 2.07 7.80 11.60
C ASP A 165 1.42 7.42 12.93
N GLY A 166 2.19 7.51 14.01
CA GLY A 166 1.79 7.01 15.33
C GLY A 166 1.53 5.51 15.33
N ALA A 167 0.30 5.11 15.63
CA ALA A 167 -0.13 3.71 15.63
C ALA A 167 -0.56 3.20 14.24
N ASP A 168 -0.88 4.12 13.34
CA ASP A 168 -1.35 3.78 11.99
C ASP A 168 -0.19 3.73 11.00
N TRP A 169 -0.41 3.04 9.88
CA TRP A 169 0.40 3.18 8.67
C TRP A 169 -0.45 3.84 7.60
N VAL A 170 0.01 4.97 7.08
CA VAL A 170 -0.73 5.80 6.13
C VAL A 170 -0.07 5.79 4.76
N TYR A 171 -0.87 5.94 3.71
CA TYR A 171 -0.38 6.19 2.37
C TYR A 171 -0.23 7.70 2.14
N VAL A 172 1.01 8.12 1.93
CA VAL A 172 1.35 9.48 1.50
C VAL A 172 1.56 9.47 -0.01
N GLU A 173 0.88 10.35 -0.71
CA GLU A 173 1.01 10.59 -2.13
C GLU A 173 1.36 12.06 -2.36
N LYS A 174 2.53 12.31 -2.97
CA LYS A 174 3.05 13.65 -3.25
C LYS A 174 3.04 14.58 -2.03
N GLY A 175 3.56 14.07 -0.91
CA GLY A 175 3.64 14.77 0.38
C GLY A 175 2.34 14.85 1.15
N HIS A 176 1.20 14.46 0.60
CA HIS A 176 -0.11 14.53 1.24
C HIS A 176 -0.63 13.15 1.66
N VAL A 177 -1.23 13.03 2.84
CA VAL A 177 -1.87 11.78 3.28
C VAL A 177 -3.16 11.57 2.48
N ASN A 178 -3.15 10.61 1.54
CA ASN A 178 -4.30 10.38 0.65
C ASN A 178 -5.34 9.47 1.32
N THR A 179 -6.26 10.09 2.07
CA THR A 179 -7.36 9.41 2.79
C THR A 179 -8.42 8.78 1.88
N ASN A 180 -8.45 9.13 0.59
CA ASN A 180 -9.41 8.57 -0.37
C ASN A 180 -8.85 7.35 -1.12
N TYR A 181 -7.56 7.03 -0.92
CA TYR A 181 -6.94 5.92 -1.64
C TYR A 181 -7.36 4.57 -1.06
N THR A 182 -7.86 3.70 -1.95
CA THR A 182 -8.10 2.29 -1.68
C THR A 182 -7.47 1.47 -2.79
N GLY A 183 -6.47 0.66 -2.46
CA GLY A 183 -5.73 -0.16 -3.43
C GLY A 183 -4.57 -0.90 -2.78
N ILE A 184 -3.48 -1.09 -3.51
CA ILE A 184 -2.22 -1.63 -2.98
C ILE A 184 -1.09 -0.63 -3.21
N ARG A 185 -0.27 -0.38 -2.18
CA ARG A 185 0.94 0.46 -2.28
C ARG A 185 2.12 -0.18 -1.57
N GLN A 186 3.32 0.15 -2.01
CA GLN A 186 4.54 -0.44 -1.48
C GLN A 186 5.32 0.51 -0.58
N ASN A 187 6.11 -0.09 0.31
CA ASN A 187 7.26 0.51 0.96
C ASN A 187 8.41 -0.51 1.00
N ALA A 188 9.49 -0.18 1.72
CA ALA A 188 10.65 -1.08 1.85
C ALA A 188 10.31 -2.46 2.44
N ASN A 189 9.20 -2.59 3.17
CA ASN A 189 8.80 -3.83 3.83
C ASN A 189 7.87 -4.71 2.96
N GLY A 190 7.41 -4.22 1.80
CA GLY A 190 6.57 -4.97 0.86
C GLY A 190 5.38 -4.16 0.36
N TRP A 191 4.38 -4.87 -0.17
CA TRP A 191 3.18 -4.31 -0.74
C TRP A 191 2.00 -4.52 0.20
N TRP A 192 1.24 -3.46 0.47
CA TRP A 192 0.24 -3.41 1.52
C TRP A 192 -1.11 -3.03 0.96
N ARG A 193 -2.16 -3.68 1.46
CA ARG A 193 -3.54 -3.27 1.24
C ARG A 193 -3.78 -1.94 1.95
N ILE A 194 -4.16 -0.93 1.17
CA ILE A 194 -4.60 0.36 1.69
C ILE A 194 -6.11 0.45 1.54
N LYS A 195 -6.79 0.90 2.59
CA LYS A 195 -8.21 1.22 2.62
C LYS A 195 -8.37 2.56 3.32
N ASP A 196 -9.08 3.49 2.68
CA ASP A 196 -9.31 4.85 3.20
C ASP A 196 -8.00 5.54 3.66
N GLY A 197 -6.95 5.37 2.84
CA GLY A 197 -5.61 5.93 3.07
C GLY A 197 -4.76 5.25 4.15
N LYS A 198 -5.25 4.20 4.81
CA LYS A 198 -4.51 3.46 5.85
C LYS A 198 -4.26 2.01 5.48
N VAL A 199 -3.19 1.42 6.01
CA VAL A 199 -2.95 -0.03 5.86
C VAL A 199 -4.04 -0.81 6.61
N ASP A 200 -4.70 -1.71 5.90
CA ASP A 200 -5.69 -2.63 6.48
C ASP A 200 -5.03 -3.99 6.76
N PHE A 201 -4.43 -4.13 7.95
CA PHE A 201 -3.78 -5.36 8.41
C PHE A 201 -4.75 -6.55 8.60
N SER A 202 -6.06 -6.30 8.62
CA SER A 202 -7.07 -7.36 8.79
C SER A 202 -7.50 -8.00 7.46
N TYR A 203 -7.14 -7.37 6.34
CA TYR A 203 -7.64 -7.78 5.04
C TYR A 203 -6.95 -9.05 4.52
N THR A 204 -7.74 -10.06 4.16
CA THR A 204 -7.31 -11.23 3.40
C THR A 204 -8.27 -11.42 2.23
N GLY A 205 -7.74 -11.52 1.01
CA GLY A 205 -8.55 -11.53 -0.22
C GLY A 205 -7.79 -10.99 -1.42
N LEU A 206 -8.51 -10.60 -2.48
CA LEU A 206 -7.93 -10.03 -3.69
C LEU A 206 -8.08 -8.51 -3.74
N ALA A 207 -7.00 -7.80 -4.03
CA ALA A 207 -7.03 -6.36 -4.25
C ALA A 207 -6.23 -5.96 -5.50
N ASP A 208 -6.54 -4.79 -6.04
CA ASP A 208 -5.99 -4.28 -7.29
C ASP A 208 -5.02 -3.12 -7.06
N ASN A 209 -4.06 -2.98 -7.98
CA ASN A 209 -3.33 -1.75 -8.25
C ASN A 209 -3.05 -1.62 -9.76
N GLU A 210 -2.26 -0.62 -10.16
CA GLU A 210 -1.87 -0.39 -11.54
C GLU A 210 -1.11 -1.55 -12.20
N ASN A 211 -0.54 -2.46 -11.41
CA ASN A 211 0.22 -3.61 -11.89
C ASN A 211 -0.60 -4.90 -11.97
N GLY A 212 -1.88 -4.86 -11.57
CA GLY A 212 -2.80 -5.98 -11.64
C GLY A 212 -3.46 -6.31 -10.31
N ARG A 213 -3.95 -7.56 -10.21
CA ARG A 213 -4.72 -8.06 -9.07
C ARG A 213 -3.92 -9.08 -8.28
N PHE A 214 -3.83 -8.87 -6.98
CA PHE A 214 -2.96 -9.65 -6.10
C PHE A 214 -3.71 -10.23 -4.91
N TYR A 215 -3.23 -11.38 -4.45
CA TYR A 215 -3.68 -11.98 -3.20
C TYR A 215 -2.98 -11.34 -2.01
N ILE A 216 -3.80 -10.87 -1.08
CA ILE A 216 -3.44 -10.25 0.18
C ILE A 216 -3.72 -11.24 1.30
N GLU A 217 -2.77 -11.35 2.23
CA GLU A 217 -2.90 -12.10 3.47
C GLU A 217 -2.50 -11.19 4.63
N ASN A 218 -3.41 -10.97 5.58
CA ASN A 218 -3.19 -10.09 6.74
C ASN A 218 -2.65 -8.70 6.35
N GLY A 219 -3.28 -8.10 5.34
CA GLY A 219 -2.95 -6.78 4.82
C GLY A 219 -1.72 -6.69 3.91
N LYS A 220 -0.97 -7.78 3.71
CA LYS A 220 0.25 -7.79 2.87
C LYS A 220 0.08 -8.68 1.64
N VAL A 221 0.61 -8.25 0.49
CA VAL A 221 0.67 -9.12 -0.70
C VAL A 221 1.51 -10.36 -0.40
N ASN A 222 0.93 -11.54 -0.62
CA ASN A 222 1.63 -12.82 -0.47
C ASN A 222 2.05 -13.36 -1.85
N PHE A 223 3.27 -13.02 -2.27
CA PHE A 223 3.86 -13.47 -3.54
C PHE A 223 4.18 -14.97 -3.61
N LYS A 224 4.02 -15.73 -2.52
CA LYS A 224 4.17 -17.19 -2.52
C LYS A 224 2.84 -17.91 -2.74
N TYR A 225 1.72 -17.19 -2.66
CA TYR A 225 0.40 -17.79 -2.78
C TYR A 225 0.13 -18.30 -4.19
N THR A 226 -0.21 -19.58 -4.32
CA THR A 226 -0.64 -20.18 -5.58
C THR A 226 -1.82 -21.09 -5.30
N ASN A 227 -3.00 -20.72 -5.79
CA ASN A 227 -4.23 -21.48 -5.58
C ASN A 227 -5.32 -21.06 -6.58
N VAL A 228 -6.38 -21.86 -6.70
CA VAL A 228 -7.66 -21.42 -7.29
C VAL A 228 -8.58 -20.96 -6.18
N ILE A 229 -8.99 -19.70 -6.21
CA ILE A 229 -9.81 -19.10 -5.14
C ILE A 229 -11.10 -18.50 -5.70
N GLN A 230 -12.10 -18.43 -4.83
CA GLN A 230 -13.35 -17.76 -5.15
C GLN A 230 -13.16 -16.24 -5.19
N ASP A 231 -13.72 -15.62 -6.23
CA ASP A 231 -13.75 -14.18 -6.44
C ASP A 231 -15.15 -13.77 -6.89
N GLY A 232 -16.00 -13.43 -5.91
CA GLY A 232 -17.44 -13.24 -6.14
C GLY A 232 -18.10 -14.52 -6.67
N ALA A 233 -18.66 -14.44 -7.87
CA ALA A 233 -19.28 -15.59 -8.55
C ALA A 233 -18.28 -16.45 -9.34
N ASP A 234 -17.09 -15.92 -9.61
CA ASP A 234 -16.05 -16.61 -10.38
C ASP A 234 -15.08 -17.35 -9.45
N TRP A 235 -14.32 -18.27 -10.04
CA TRP A 235 -13.14 -18.87 -9.40
C TRP A 235 -11.93 -18.58 -10.27
N VAL A 236 -10.92 -17.94 -9.71
CA VAL A 236 -9.75 -17.44 -10.45
C VAL A 236 -8.48 -18.15 -10.04
N TYR A 237 -7.53 -18.28 -10.97
CA TYR A 237 -6.21 -18.81 -10.65
C TYR A 237 -5.25 -17.70 -10.22
N VAL A 238 -4.74 -17.83 -9.00
CA VAL A 238 -3.63 -17.02 -8.48
C VAL A 238 -2.36 -17.84 -8.55
N LYS A 239 -1.30 -17.25 -9.10
CA LYS A 239 0.04 -17.84 -9.14
C LYS A 239 1.06 -16.80 -8.68
N ASN A 240 1.92 -17.18 -7.74
CA ASN A 240 2.92 -16.30 -7.13
C ASN A 240 2.31 -14.98 -6.62
N GLY A 241 1.14 -15.06 -5.99
CA GLY A 241 0.38 -13.93 -5.47
C GLY A 241 -0.36 -13.09 -6.51
N HIS A 242 -0.24 -13.36 -7.81
CA HIS A 242 -0.86 -12.56 -8.88
C HIS A 242 -1.96 -13.36 -9.61
N VAL A 243 -3.10 -12.71 -9.88
CA VAL A 243 -4.21 -13.31 -10.64
C VAL A 243 -3.81 -13.48 -12.10
N GLN A 244 -3.99 -14.68 -12.64
CA GLN A 244 -3.57 -15.03 -13.99
C GLN A 244 -4.73 -14.89 -14.99
N SER A 245 -5.11 -13.66 -15.33
CA SER A 245 -6.33 -13.36 -16.12
C SER A 245 -6.37 -13.96 -17.54
N ASN A 246 -5.23 -14.36 -18.10
CA ASN A 246 -5.15 -14.95 -19.44
C ASN A 246 -4.77 -16.45 -19.41
N TYR A 247 -4.83 -17.09 -18.24
CA TYR A 247 -4.43 -18.48 -18.09
C TYR A 247 -5.51 -19.44 -18.61
N THR A 248 -5.10 -20.34 -19.52
CA THR A 248 -5.90 -21.49 -19.94
C THR A 248 -5.11 -22.75 -19.65
N GLY A 249 -5.70 -23.68 -18.89
CA GLY A 249 -5.01 -24.87 -18.41
C GLY A 249 -5.61 -25.42 -17.12
N PHE A 250 -4.80 -26.11 -16.32
CA PHE A 250 -5.25 -26.74 -15.09
C PHE A 250 -4.57 -26.16 -13.86
N ALA A 251 -5.37 -25.79 -12.87
CA ALA A 251 -4.89 -25.40 -11.55
C ALA A 251 -5.66 -26.16 -10.46
N THR A 252 -5.06 -26.23 -9.28
CA THR A 252 -5.55 -27.04 -8.17
C THR A 252 -5.87 -26.16 -6.96
N ASN A 253 -6.90 -26.54 -6.22
CA ASN A 253 -7.12 -26.12 -4.83
C ASN A 253 -7.49 -27.34 -3.97
N GLU A 254 -7.86 -27.10 -2.72
CA GLU A 254 -8.28 -28.13 -1.76
C GLU A 254 -9.49 -28.97 -2.23
N ASN A 255 -10.31 -28.44 -3.13
CA ASN A 255 -11.50 -29.12 -3.68
C ASN A 255 -11.20 -29.93 -4.94
N GLY A 256 -10.00 -29.82 -5.52
CA GLY A 256 -9.60 -30.62 -6.67
C GLY A 256 -8.82 -29.85 -7.73
N ARG A 257 -8.80 -30.40 -8.94
CA ARG A 257 -8.07 -29.87 -10.10
C ARG A 257 -9.05 -29.45 -11.19
N PHE A 258 -8.98 -28.18 -11.55
CA PHE A 258 -9.97 -27.49 -12.38
C PHE A 258 -9.38 -27.08 -13.71
N TYR A 259 -10.20 -27.14 -14.75
CA TYR A 259 -9.91 -26.53 -16.04
C TYR A 259 -10.29 -25.05 -16.01
N LEU A 260 -9.34 -24.20 -16.38
CA LEU A 260 -9.52 -22.77 -16.49
C LEU A 260 -9.39 -22.31 -17.94
N GLU A 261 -10.13 -21.27 -18.25
CA GLU A 261 -10.10 -20.56 -19.52
C GLU A 261 -10.16 -19.05 -19.22
N ASN A 262 -9.25 -18.27 -19.80
CA ASN A 262 -9.12 -16.83 -19.52
C ASN A 262 -9.08 -16.52 -18.01
N GLY A 263 -8.26 -17.29 -17.28
CA GLY A 263 -8.00 -17.10 -15.86
C GLY A 263 -9.11 -17.56 -14.91
N LYS A 264 -10.24 -18.05 -15.43
CA LYS A 264 -11.42 -18.46 -14.65
C LYS A 264 -11.73 -19.94 -14.81
N VAL A 265 -12.23 -20.58 -13.76
CA VAL A 265 -12.72 -21.96 -13.85
C VAL A 265 -13.92 -22.03 -14.79
N ASN A 266 -13.84 -22.88 -15.80
CA ASN A 266 -14.95 -23.13 -16.73
C ASN A 266 -15.78 -24.32 -16.25
N PHE A 267 -16.78 -24.07 -15.40
CA PHE A 267 -17.68 -25.10 -14.88
C PHE A 267 -18.59 -25.75 -15.94
N GLY A 268 -18.64 -25.21 -17.16
CA GLY A 268 -19.33 -25.83 -18.29
C GLY A 268 -18.49 -26.88 -19.03
N TYR A 269 -17.17 -26.90 -18.80
CA TYR A 269 -16.26 -27.68 -19.63
C TYR A 269 -16.35 -29.19 -19.35
N THR A 270 -16.58 -29.99 -20.39
CA THR A 270 -16.60 -31.45 -20.33
C THR A 270 -15.87 -32.04 -21.53
N ASN A 271 -14.76 -32.73 -21.31
CA ASN A 271 -13.96 -33.33 -22.39
C ASN A 271 -12.94 -34.37 -21.84
N VAL A 272 -12.34 -35.14 -22.74
CA VAL A 272 -11.08 -35.85 -22.47
C VAL A 272 -9.94 -35.03 -23.07
N ILE A 273 -9.08 -34.45 -22.23
CA ILE A 273 -8.05 -33.49 -22.64
C ILE A 273 -6.73 -33.79 -21.92
N GLN A 274 -5.62 -33.31 -22.48
CA GLN A 274 -4.29 -33.46 -21.90
C GLN A 274 -4.07 -32.52 -20.71
N ASP A 275 -3.49 -33.06 -19.63
CA ASP A 275 -2.99 -32.35 -18.46
C ASP A 275 -1.57 -32.88 -18.16
N GLY A 276 -0.56 -32.12 -18.61
CA GLY A 276 0.82 -32.59 -18.59
C GLY A 276 1.02 -33.82 -19.47
N SER A 277 1.54 -34.91 -18.89
CA SER A 277 1.73 -36.19 -19.59
C SER A 277 0.47 -37.04 -19.68
N ASP A 278 -0.53 -36.76 -18.85
CA ASP A 278 -1.73 -37.58 -18.73
C ASP A 278 -2.84 -37.03 -19.63
N TRP A 279 -3.70 -37.91 -20.11
CA TRP A 279 -5.01 -37.53 -20.65
C TRP A 279 -6.06 -37.79 -19.59
N VAL A 280 -6.84 -36.78 -19.25
CA VAL A 280 -7.78 -36.79 -18.13
C VAL A 280 -9.21 -36.54 -18.61
N TYR A 281 -10.17 -37.14 -17.92
CA TYR A 281 -11.58 -36.85 -18.12
C TYR A 281 -12.02 -35.70 -17.20
N VAL A 282 -12.42 -34.61 -17.83
CA VAL A 282 -13.01 -33.43 -17.18
C VAL A 282 -14.51 -33.45 -17.40
N LYS A 283 -15.28 -33.21 -16.35
CA LYS A 283 -16.73 -32.96 -16.43
C LYS A 283 -17.06 -31.77 -15.54
N GLY A 284 -17.85 -30.83 -16.02
CA GLY A 284 -18.24 -29.65 -15.25
C GLY A 284 -17.06 -28.80 -14.76
N GLY A 285 -15.97 -28.76 -15.53
CA GLY A 285 -14.75 -28.02 -15.18
C GLY A 285 -13.79 -28.70 -14.22
N TYR A 286 -14.09 -29.89 -13.69
CA TYR A 286 -13.22 -30.62 -12.74
C TYR A 286 -12.80 -31.98 -13.28
N ILE A 287 -11.57 -32.40 -12.95
CA ILE A 287 -11.09 -33.75 -13.26
C ILE A 287 -11.84 -34.77 -12.40
N ARG A 288 -12.40 -35.80 -13.05
CA ARG A 288 -13.18 -36.87 -12.41
C ARG A 288 -12.32 -38.06 -12.01
N TYR A 289 -11.51 -37.94 -10.97
CA TYR A 289 -10.68 -39.05 -10.49
C TYR A 289 -11.48 -40.26 -9.98
N ASP A 290 -12.76 -40.08 -9.69
CA ASP A 290 -13.71 -41.13 -9.30
C ASP A 290 -14.31 -41.89 -10.49
N TYR A 291 -14.07 -41.44 -11.72
CA TYR A 291 -14.70 -42.01 -12.90
C TYR A 291 -13.85 -43.12 -13.54
N THR A 292 -14.48 -44.28 -13.73
CA THR A 292 -13.99 -45.38 -14.56
C THR A 292 -15.08 -45.77 -15.56
N GLY A 293 -14.75 -45.82 -16.85
CA GLY A 293 -15.71 -46.07 -17.93
C GLY A 293 -15.19 -45.65 -19.29
N ILE A 294 -16.07 -45.22 -20.20
CA ILE A 294 -15.67 -44.74 -21.54
C ILE A 294 -16.13 -43.29 -21.75
N ARG A 295 -15.24 -42.42 -22.24
CA ARG A 295 -15.54 -41.02 -22.60
C ARG A 295 -14.91 -40.64 -23.93
N GLN A 296 -15.53 -39.71 -24.63
CA GLN A 296 -15.09 -39.31 -25.97
C GLN A 296 -14.44 -37.93 -25.98
N ASN A 297 -13.56 -37.74 -26.96
CA ASN A 297 -13.12 -36.44 -27.46
C ASN A 297 -13.05 -36.51 -29.00
N ALA A 298 -12.47 -35.49 -29.63
CA ALA A 298 -12.32 -35.43 -31.09
C ALA A 298 -11.51 -36.60 -31.68
N ASN A 299 -10.68 -37.27 -30.89
CA ASN A 299 -9.82 -38.37 -31.33
C ASN A 299 -10.46 -39.76 -31.17
N GLY A 300 -11.63 -39.85 -30.55
CA GLY A 300 -12.37 -41.10 -30.37
C GLY A 300 -12.86 -41.34 -28.94
N TRP A 301 -13.23 -42.58 -28.66
CA TRP A 301 -13.80 -43.01 -27.39
C TRP A 301 -12.75 -43.78 -26.59
N TRP A 302 -12.42 -43.29 -25.41
CA TRP A 302 -11.29 -43.74 -24.62
C TRP A 302 -11.74 -44.42 -23.33
N ARG A 303 -11.05 -45.51 -22.96
CA ARG A 303 -11.10 -46.09 -21.62
C ARG A 303 -10.55 -45.08 -20.63
N ILE A 304 -11.37 -44.71 -19.67
CA ILE A 304 -10.98 -43.92 -18.51
C ILE A 304 -10.93 -44.85 -17.28
N GLU A 305 -9.86 -44.75 -16.50
CA GLU A 305 -9.70 -45.41 -15.21
C GLU A 305 -9.18 -44.39 -14.21
N ASN A 306 -9.88 -44.25 -13.09
CA ASN A 306 -9.59 -43.25 -12.05
C ASN A 306 -9.36 -41.84 -12.63
N GLY A 307 -10.22 -41.45 -13.58
CA GLY A 307 -10.18 -40.16 -14.27
C GLY A 307 -9.12 -40.00 -15.36
N LYS A 308 -8.25 -40.99 -15.61
CA LYS A 308 -7.18 -40.93 -16.63
C LYS A 308 -7.42 -41.89 -17.77
N VAL A 309 -6.97 -41.56 -18.98
CA VAL A 309 -7.00 -42.49 -20.12
C VAL A 309 -6.05 -43.64 -19.87
N ASN A 310 -6.54 -44.88 -19.96
CA ASN A 310 -5.70 -46.07 -19.93
C ASN A 310 -5.37 -46.53 -21.37
N PHE A 311 -4.27 -46.05 -21.91
CA PHE A 311 -3.77 -46.42 -23.25
C PHE A 311 -3.30 -47.88 -23.38
N LYS A 312 -3.24 -48.64 -22.28
CA LYS A 312 -2.83 -50.06 -22.29
C LYS A 312 -4.02 -51.02 -22.20
N TYR A 313 -5.25 -50.48 -22.09
CA TYR A 313 -6.43 -51.30 -21.91
C TYR A 313 -6.83 -52.03 -23.19
N ASN A 314 -6.91 -53.35 -23.12
CA ASN A 314 -7.50 -54.20 -24.16
C ASN A 314 -8.61 -55.01 -23.51
N GLY A 315 -9.85 -54.87 -23.99
CA GLY A 315 -10.98 -55.53 -23.35
C GLY A 315 -12.33 -54.92 -23.68
N VAL A 316 -13.34 -55.25 -22.88
CA VAL A 316 -14.71 -54.77 -23.01
C VAL A 316 -15.06 -53.87 -21.82
N ALA A 317 -15.49 -52.64 -22.11
CA ALA A 317 -15.89 -51.65 -21.12
C ALA A 317 -17.28 -51.07 -21.44
N SER A 318 -17.91 -50.44 -20.44
CA SER A 318 -19.21 -49.81 -20.59
C SER A 318 -19.18 -48.29 -20.38
N ASN A 319 -20.17 -47.64 -20.99
CA ASN A 319 -20.68 -46.34 -20.57
C ASN A 319 -22.22 -46.34 -20.68
N GLU A 320 -22.85 -45.18 -20.53
CA GLU A 320 -24.29 -44.99 -20.65
C GLU A 320 -24.88 -45.41 -22.01
N ASN A 321 -24.05 -45.52 -23.06
CA ASN A 321 -24.48 -45.88 -24.41
C ASN A 321 -24.33 -47.39 -24.72
N GLY A 322 -23.77 -48.18 -23.79
CA GLY A 322 -23.64 -49.63 -23.93
C GLY A 322 -22.24 -50.16 -23.60
N MET A 323 -21.97 -51.38 -24.06
CA MET A 323 -20.68 -52.07 -23.90
C MET A 323 -19.93 -52.12 -25.23
N PHE A 324 -18.64 -51.82 -25.18
CA PHE A 324 -17.79 -51.66 -26.36
C PHE A 324 -16.49 -52.45 -26.21
N TYR A 325 -15.94 -52.87 -27.33
CA TYR A 325 -14.59 -53.45 -27.42
C TYR A 325 -13.55 -52.35 -27.64
N LEU A 326 -12.44 -52.45 -26.91
CA LEU A 326 -11.35 -51.48 -26.92
C LEU A 326 -10.00 -52.19 -27.11
N GLU A 327 -9.13 -51.54 -27.87
CA GLU A 327 -7.72 -51.90 -28.00
C GLU A 327 -6.85 -50.67 -27.74
N ASN A 328 -5.79 -50.83 -26.95
CA ASN A 328 -4.91 -49.75 -26.52
C ASN A 328 -5.68 -48.53 -25.97
N GLY A 329 -6.72 -48.81 -25.21
CA GLY A 329 -7.61 -47.82 -24.60
C GLY A 329 -8.63 -47.18 -25.54
N LEU A 330 -8.61 -47.45 -26.85
CA LEU A 330 -9.50 -46.82 -27.83
C LEU A 330 -10.60 -47.79 -28.27
N VAL A 331 -11.86 -47.33 -28.33
CA VAL A 331 -12.97 -48.11 -28.90
C VAL A 331 -12.74 -48.39 -30.37
N LYS A 332 -12.88 -49.65 -30.77
CA LYS A 332 -12.67 -50.11 -32.16
C LYS A 332 -14.00 -50.34 -32.88
N PHE A 333 -14.58 -49.26 -33.41
CA PHE A 333 -15.87 -49.33 -34.14
C PHE A 333 -15.86 -50.17 -35.42
N ASN A 334 -14.68 -50.57 -35.92
CA ASN A 334 -14.54 -51.47 -37.07
C ASN A 334 -14.38 -52.95 -36.67
N TYR A 335 -14.30 -53.28 -35.38
CA TYR A 335 -14.11 -54.66 -34.93
C TYR A 335 -15.43 -55.43 -34.95
N THR A 336 -15.46 -56.57 -35.63
CA THR A 336 -16.55 -57.55 -35.57
C THR A 336 -15.95 -58.92 -35.33
N GLY A 337 -16.42 -59.61 -34.28
CA GLY A 337 -15.82 -60.85 -33.83
C GLY A 337 -16.26 -61.24 -32.42
N THR A 338 -15.45 -62.06 -31.75
CA THR A 338 -15.70 -62.50 -30.39
C THR A 338 -14.50 -62.23 -29.50
N TYR A 339 -14.74 -61.73 -28.29
CA TYR A 339 -13.69 -61.48 -27.29
C TYR A 339 -14.03 -62.19 -25.97
N ILE A 340 -13.04 -62.80 -25.32
CA ILE A 340 -13.23 -63.46 -24.03
C ILE A 340 -12.57 -62.64 -22.94
N GLN A 341 -13.33 -62.23 -21.93
CA GLN A 341 -12.85 -61.54 -20.75
C GLN A 341 -13.53 -62.12 -19.51
N ASP A 342 -12.75 -62.41 -18.46
CA ASP A 342 -13.26 -62.90 -17.17
C ASP A 342 -14.21 -64.12 -17.30
N GLY A 343 -13.92 -65.03 -18.23
CA GLY A 343 -14.72 -66.24 -18.48
C GLY A 343 -16.03 -66.01 -19.26
N ILE A 344 -16.27 -64.78 -19.74
CA ILE A 344 -17.42 -64.41 -20.55
C ILE A 344 -16.98 -64.18 -21.99
N LYS A 345 -17.65 -64.84 -22.95
CA LYS A 345 -17.50 -64.59 -24.38
C LYS A 345 -18.47 -63.51 -24.81
N TYR A 346 -17.96 -62.44 -25.40
CA TYR A 346 -18.72 -61.32 -25.95
C TYR A 346 -18.79 -61.41 -27.46
N ASN A 347 -20.00 -61.36 -28.03
CA ASN A 347 -20.23 -61.25 -29.46
C ASN A 347 -20.29 -59.75 -29.83
N ILE A 348 -19.36 -59.29 -30.67
CA ILE A 348 -19.13 -57.86 -30.95
C ILE A 348 -19.36 -57.60 -32.44
N VAL A 349 -20.12 -56.54 -32.75
CA VAL A 349 -20.38 -56.07 -34.12
C VAL A 349 -20.14 -54.57 -34.18
N ASN A 350 -19.25 -54.14 -35.09
CA ASN A 350 -18.84 -52.75 -35.24
C ASN A 350 -18.43 -52.09 -33.91
N GLY A 351 -17.62 -52.82 -33.12
CA GLY A 351 -17.12 -52.40 -31.81
C GLY A 351 -18.13 -52.47 -30.67
N VAL A 352 -19.41 -52.74 -30.94
CA VAL A 352 -20.48 -52.80 -29.93
C VAL A 352 -20.78 -54.24 -29.54
N VAL A 353 -20.86 -54.52 -28.25
CA VAL A 353 -21.29 -55.83 -27.75
C VAL A 353 -22.78 -56.03 -28.03
N LYS A 354 -23.11 -57.12 -28.73
CA LYS A 354 -24.48 -57.52 -29.07
C LYS A 354 -24.99 -58.71 -28.24
N GLY A 355 -24.08 -59.48 -27.63
CA GLY A 355 -24.44 -60.61 -26.78
C GLY A 355 -23.27 -61.05 -25.89
N LYS A 356 -23.59 -61.79 -24.82
CA LYS A 356 -22.60 -62.37 -23.90
C LYS A 356 -23.00 -63.78 -23.47
N GLU A 357 -22.03 -64.68 -23.39
CA GLU A 357 -22.20 -66.10 -23.05
C GLU A 357 -21.14 -66.54 -22.02
N ASN A 358 -21.55 -67.28 -20.98
CA ASN A 358 -20.61 -67.82 -19.99
C ASN A 358 -19.89 -69.05 -20.55
N VAL A 359 -18.56 -68.99 -20.65
CA VAL A 359 -17.74 -70.07 -21.22
C VAL A 359 -17.52 -71.20 -20.21
N LEU A 360 -17.56 -70.90 -18.91
CA LEU A 360 -17.38 -71.88 -17.82
C LEU A 360 -18.52 -72.90 -17.71
N THR A 361 -19.73 -72.59 -18.20
CA THR A 361 -20.88 -73.52 -18.18
C THR A 361 -20.86 -74.57 -19.31
N VAL A 362 -19.97 -74.46 -20.30
CA VAL A 362 -19.96 -75.35 -21.48
C VAL A 362 -19.02 -76.57 -21.30
N MET A 363 -18.21 -76.63 -20.23
CA MET A 363 -17.32 -77.78 -19.93
C MET A 363 -17.93 -78.85 -19.01
N ARG A 364 -19.25 -79.00 -18.92
CA ARG A 364 -19.88 -80.23 -18.40
C ARG A 364 -20.39 -81.07 -19.58
N MET A 365 -19.49 -81.81 -20.23
CA MET A 365 -19.87 -83.01 -20.97
C MET A 365 -19.85 -84.22 -20.01
N PRO A 366 -20.84 -85.13 -20.06
CA PRO A 366 -20.90 -86.28 -19.16
C PRO A 366 -19.83 -87.32 -19.52
N TYR A 367 -18.94 -87.61 -18.55
CA TYR A 367 -18.09 -88.79 -18.57
C TYR A 367 -18.95 -90.02 -18.21
N SER A 368 -19.39 -90.77 -19.22
CA SER A 368 -19.67 -92.20 -19.05
C SER A 368 -19.52 -92.91 -20.39
N VAL A 369 -18.35 -93.49 -20.65
CA VAL A 369 -18.11 -94.86 -21.14
C VAL A 369 -16.58 -95.05 -21.17
N LEU A 370 -16.11 -96.23 -20.72
CA LEU A 370 -14.73 -96.75 -20.56
C LEU A 370 -14.34 -96.79 -19.07
N THR A 371 -14.23 -97.92 -18.36
CA THR A 371 -14.02 -99.34 -18.74
C THR A 371 -14.37 -100.28 -17.57
N ASN A 372 -14.53 -101.57 -17.89
CA ASN A 372 -14.47 -102.82 -17.10
C ASN A 372 -15.82 -103.57 -17.19
N SER A 373 -15.93 -104.79 -17.75
CA SER A 373 -15.03 -105.93 -17.60
C SER A 373 -15.14 -106.92 -18.77
N ILE A 374 -14.01 -107.55 -19.06
CA ILE A 374 -13.86 -108.84 -19.76
C ILE A 374 -14.74 -109.91 -19.10
N LYS A 375 -15.45 -110.71 -19.91
CA LYS A 375 -15.99 -112.01 -19.52
C LYS A 375 -14.92 -113.08 -19.77
N MET A 376 -14.62 -113.79 -18.70
CA MET A 376 -13.86 -115.04 -18.60
C MET A 376 -14.67 -116.21 -19.18
N VAL A 377 -14.04 -117.18 -19.85
CA VAL A 377 -14.53 -118.56 -19.94
C VAL A 377 -13.33 -119.52 -19.88
N ILE A 378 -13.28 -120.25 -18.75
CA ILE A 378 -12.72 -121.58 -18.43
C ILE A 378 -11.35 -121.95 -19.00
#